data_AF-A0A7J8GGA7-F1
#
_entry.id   AF-A0A7J8GGA7-F1
#
_cell.length_a   1.000
_cell.length_b   1.000
_cell.length_c   1.000
_cell.angle_alpha   90.00
_cell.angle_beta   90.00
_cell.angle_gamma   90.00
#
_symmetry.space_group_name_H-M   'P 1'
#
loop_
_entity.id
_entity.type
_entity.pdbx_description
1 polymer ?
#
loop_
_entity_poly.entity_id
_entity_poly.type
_entity_poly.pdbx_seq_one_letter_code
_entity_poly.pdbx_strand_id
1 'polypeptide(L)'
;MVGYDPRADGRNVSNFEVAVAGSVSGLVTRALISPLDVIKIRFQLQIERLSRSDPNAKYHGILQAGRQILQEEGPTAFWKGHIPAQLLSIGYGAVQFLSFEMLTELVHRASVYDARDFSVHFVCGGLSACAATLAVHPVDVLRTRFAAQGEPKVYKTLRDAVATMYRTEGPLVFYKGLNPTLIAIFPYAGFQFSFYNSLKHMYEWAMPAEGKKNGNLKNLLCGSGAGVISKTLTYPLDLFKKRLQVGGFEQARVTFGLSPSLLKAALSTGLVFFWYEFFCNLFHRMRTANSQP
;
A
#
# COMPACT_ATOMS: atom_id res chain seq x y z
N MET A 1 -2.55 -18.01 -3.38
CA MET A 1 -2.14 -18.29 -1.99
C MET A 1 -0.89 -19.12 -2.07
N VAL A 2 0.16 -18.74 -1.35
CA VAL A 2 1.34 -19.60 -1.18
C VAL A 2 0.85 -20.75 -0.30
N GLY A 3 0.80 -21.96 -0.85
CA GLY A 3 0.28 -23.13 -0.18
C GLY A 3 0.82 -24.36 -0.89
N TYR A 4 1.20 -25.36 -0.09
CA TYR A 4 1.71 -26.64 -0.56
C TYR A 4 0.67 -27.30 -1.49
N ASP A 5 1.05 -27.51 -2.76
CA ASP A 5 0.22 -28.24 -3.73
C ASP A 5 0.79 -29.66 -3.91
N PRO A 6 0.11 -30.70 -3.40
CA PRO A 6 0.57 -32.09 -3.51
C PRO A 6 0.53 -32.64 -4.95
N ARG A 7 0.07 -31.85 -5.94
CA ARG A 7 -0.02 -32.23 -7.36
C ARG A 7 0.98 -31.48 -8.25
N ALA A 8 1.89 -30.67 -7.69
CA ALA A 8 2.89 -29.97 -8.47
C ALA A 8 3.92 -30.96 -9.04
N ASP A 9 4.01 -31.02 -10.38
CA ASP A 9 4.98 -31.83 -11.13
C ASP A 9 6.40 -31.66 -10.59
N GLY A 10 7.13 -32.79 -10.47
CA GLY A 10 8.42 -32.96 -9.78
C GLY A 10 9.63 -32.24 -10.37
N ARG A 11 9.52 -30.97 -10.75
CA ARG A 11 10.67 -30.05 -10.77
C ARG A 11 10.89 -29.58 -9.34
N ASN A 12 11.67 -30.34 -8.58
CA ASN A 12 12.09 -30.00 -7.23
C ASN A 12 12.99 -28.76 -7.24
N VAL A 13 12.41 -27.58 -7.44
CA VAL A 13 13.06 -26.30 -7.20
C VAL A 13 13.35 -26.24 -5.71
N SER A 14 14.62 -26.05 -5.35
CA SER A 14 15.03 -26.03 -3.94
C SER A 14 14.30 -24.91 -3.19
N ASN A 15 13.94 -25.12 -1.92
CA ASN A 15 13.39 -24.05 -1.07
C ASN A 15 14.27 -22.79 -1.09
N PHE A 16 15.59 -22.98 -1.25
CA PHE A 16 16.54 -21.88 -1.42
C PHE A 16 16.35 -21.13 -2.74
N GLU A 17 16.16 -21.83 -3.86
CA GLU A 17 15.91 -21.22 -5.18
C GLU A 17 14.60 -20.45 -5.19
N VAL A 18 13.53 -20.99 -4.58
CA VAL A 18 12.25 -20.29 -4.41
C VAL A 18 12.43 -19.02 -3.56
N ALA A 19 13.16 -19.11 -2.46
CA ALA A 19 13.43 -17.96 -1.58
C ALA A 19 14.25 -16.87 -2.29
N VAL A 20 15.29 -17.25 -3.04
CA VAL A 20 16.11 -16.31 -3.82
C VAL A 20 15.28 -15.68 -4.93
N ALA A 21 14.54 -16.47 -5.71
CA ALA A 21 13.69 -15.97 -6.79
C ALA A 21 12.60 -15.01 -6.26
N GLY A 22 11.97 -15.36 -5.14
CA GLY A 22 10.99 -14.49 -4.47
C GLY A 22 11.62 -13.18 -3.96
N SER A 23 12.82 -13.24 -3.39
CA SER A 23 13.55 -12.07 -2.90
C SER A 23 13.96 -11.12 -4.04
N VAL A 24 14.52 -11.67 -5.11
CA VAL A 24 14.92 -10.89 -6.30
C VAL A 24 13.69 -10.28 -6.97
N SER A 25 12.63 -11.05 -7.15
CA SER A 25 11.36 -10.56 -7.69
C SER A 25 10.78 -9.43 -6.85
N GLY A 26 10.77 -9.58 -5.53
CA GLY A 26 10.31 -8.54 -4.59
C GLY A 26 11.15 -7.26 -4.65
N LEU A 27 12.48 -7.38 -4.77
CA LEU A 27 13.40 -6.26 -4.88
C LEU A 27 13.17 -5.49 -6.18
N VAL A 28 13.13 -6.20 -7.31
CA VAL A 28 12.91 -5.61 -8.64
C VAL A 28 11.54 -4.93 -8.72
N THR A 29 10.49 -5.61 -8.24
CA THR A 29 9.13 -5.06 -8.19
C THR A 29 9.11 -3.73 -7.44
N ARG A 30 9.76 -3.66 -6.28
CA ARG A 30 9.86 -2.41 -5.51
C ARG A 30 10.69 -1.34 -6.21
N ALA A 31 11.78 -1.71 -6.86
CA ALA A 31 12.62 -0.75 -7.57
C ALA A 31 11.82 -0.06 -8.69
N LEU A 32 10.99 -0.82 -9.40
CA LEU A 32 10.11 -0.31 -10.45
C LEU A 32 8.93 0.52 -9.91
N ILE A 33 8.35 0.13 -8.76
CA ILE A 33 7.18 0.83 -8.18
C ILE A 33 7.58 2.06 -7.37
N SER A 34 8.82 2.14 -6.87
CA SER A 34 9.30 3.23 -5.99
C SER A 34 8.98 4.64 -6.49
N PRO A 35 9.16 4.99 -7.78
CA PRO A 35 8.82 6.32 -8.28
C PRO A 35 7.35 6.69 -8.07
N LEU A 36 6.44 5.74 -8.33
CA LEU A 36 5.00 5.93 -8.16
C LEU A 36 4.63 6.03 -6.68
N ASP A 37 5.31 5.27 -5.81
CA ASP A 37 5.11 5.34 -4.36
C ASP A 37 5.49 6.71 -3.80
N VAL A 38 6.62 7.29 -4.23
CA VAL A 38 7.04 8.64 -3.79
C VAL A 38 6.03 9.69 -4.22
N ILE A 39 5.60 9.67 -5.49
CA ILE A 39 4.57 10.59 -5.99
C ILE A 39 3.29 10.43 -5.18
N LYS A 40 2.81 9.19 -4.99
CA LYS A 40 1.61 8.90 -4.21
C LYS A 40 1.71 9.46 -2.79
N ILE A 41 2.79 9.19 -2.07
CA ILE A 41 2.97 9.67 -0.70
C ILE A 41 2.91 11.20 -0.65
N ARG A 42 3.57 11.90 -1.58
CA ARG A 42 3.54 13.37 -1.63
C ARG A 42 2.15 13.93 -1.91
N PHE A 43 1.41 13.33 -2.83
CA PHE A 43 0.00 13.71 -3.07
C PHE A 43 -0.89 13.45 -1.86
N GLN A 44 -0.69 12.35 -1.13
CA GLN A 44 -1.47 12.05 0.08
C GLN A 44 -1.21 13.06 1.21
N LEU A 45 -0.02 13.65 1.23
CA LEU A 45 0.41 14.65 2.20
C LEU A 45 0.03 16.08 1.80
N GLN A 46 -0.13 16.36 0.50
CA GLN A 46 -0.64 17.65 0.05
C GLN A 46 -2.06 17.87 0.59
N ILE A 47 -2.27 19.01 1.23
CA ILE A 47 -3.55 19.39 1.84
C ILE A 47 -4.31 20.32 0.90
N GLU A 48 -3.58 21.14 0.14
CA GLU A 48 -4.12 22.10 -0.81
C GLU A 48 -4.94 21.40 -1.90
N ARG A 49 -6.01 22.07 -2.34
CA ARG A 49 -6.89 21.53 -3.36
C ARG A 49 -6.11 21.38 -4.66
N LEU A 50 -6.29 20.24 -5.31
CA LEU A 50 -5.73 19.95 -6.63
C LEU A 50 -6.49 20.75 -7.71
N SER A 51 -6.38 22.07 -7.67
CA SER A 51 -6.97 22.96 -8.64
C SER A 51 -5.86 23.72 -9.34
N ARG A 52 -5.88 23.76 -10.68
CA ARG A 52 -4.97 24.61 -11.46
C ARG A 52 -5.13 26.09 -11.14
N SER A 53 -6.26 26.48 -10.56
CA SER A 53 -6.58 27.85 -10.18
C SER A 53 -6.23 28.17 -8.73
N ASP A 54 -5.76 27.20 -7.93
CA ASP A 54 -5.30 27.47 -6.56
C ASP A 54 -3.79 27.80 -6.59
N PRO A 55 -3.39 29.05 -6.34
CA PRO A 55 -1.98 29.45 -6.40
C PRO A 55 -1.10 28.78 -5.32
N ASN A 56 -1.70 28.16 -4.30
CA ASN A 56 -0.97 27.49 -3.23
C ASN A 56 -0.78 25.98 -3.46
N ALA A 57 -1.41 25.39 -4.48
CA ALA A 57 -1.31 23.96 -4.75
C ALA A 57 0.00 23.61 -5.47
N LYS A 58 0.92 22.93 -4.76
CA LYS A 58 2.22 22.57 -5.34
C LYS A 58 2.12 21.58 -6.50
N TYR A 59 1.28 20.55 -6.35
CA TYR A 59 1.04 19.56 -7.40
C TYR A 59 -0.39 19.63 -7.92
N HIS A 60 -0.56 19.56 -9.26
CA HIS A 60 -1.87 19.57 -9.92
C HIS A 60 -2.19 18.26 -10.66
N GLY A 61 -1.19 17.41 -10.88
CA GLY A 61 -1.37 16.13 -11.55
C GLY A 61 -0.10 15.28 -11.55
N ILE A 62 -0.23 13.98 -11.79
CA ILE A 62 0.87 13.00 -11.64
C ILE A 62 2.07 13.35 -12.53
N LEU A 63 1.84 13.70 -13.79
CA LEU A 63 2.90 14.04 -14.74
C LEU A 63 3.58 15.38 -14.39
N GLN A 64 2.80 16.37 -13.95
CA GLN A 64 3.33 17.67 -13.52
C GLN A 64 4.15 17.51 -12.25
N ALA A 65 3.68 16.73 -11.28
CA ALA A 65 4.43 16.43 -10.06
C ALA A 65 5.72 15.67 -10.36
N GLY A 66 5.69 14.67 -11.25
CA GLY A 66 6.89 13.96 -11.69
C GLY A 66 7.91 14.90 -12.31
N ARG A 67 7.49 15.78 -13.23
CA ARG A 67 8.37 16.78 -13.84
C ARG A 67 8.95 17.75 -12.81
N GLN A 68 8.12 18.22 -11.87
CA GLN A 68 8.54 19.16 -10.84
C GLN A 68 9.54 18.53 -9.85
N ILE A 69 9.30 17.28 -9.41
CA ILE A 69 10.23 16.52 -8.57
C ILE A 69 11.58 16.35 -9.29
N LEU A 70 11.55 16.02 -10.58
CA LEU A 70 12.76 15.87 -11.37
C LEU A 70 13.55 17.18 -11.49
N GLN A 71 12.86 18.32 -11.61
CA GLN A 71 13.49 19.64 -11.74
C GLN A 71 14.00 20.20 -10.40
N GLU A 72 13.26 20.02 -9.31
CA GLU A 72 13.61 20.57 -7.99
C GLU A 72 14.63 19.70 -7.23
N GLU A 73 14.55 18.38 -7.36
CA GLU A 73 15.27 17.44 -6.50
C GLU A 73 16.13 16.43 -7.27
N GLY A 74 15.96 16.37 -8.60
CA GLY A 74 16.69 15.45 -9.47
C GLY A 74 16.11 14.02 -9.51
N PRO A 75 16.71 13.15 -10.35
CA PRO A 75 16.19 11.81 -10.61
C PRO A 75 16.27 10.86 -9.40
N THR A 76 17.19 11.10 -8.47
CA THR A 76 17.32 10.26 -7.26
C THR A 76 16.16 10.42 -6.28
N ALA A 77 15.36 11.49 -6.41
CA ALA A 77 14.22 11.76 -5.55
C ALA A 77 13.14 10.67 -5.61
N PHE A 78 12.98 10.00 -6.76
CA PHE A 78 12.01 8.92 -6.96
C PHE A 78 12.32 7.64 -6.16
N TRP A 79 13.54 7.51 -5.63
CA TRP A 79 13.95 6.41 -4.76
C TRP A 79 14.17 6.85 -3.31
N LYS A 80 13.73 8.07 -2.93
CA LYS A 80 13.74 8.51 -1.53
C LYS A 80 12.87 7.56 -0.69
N GLY A 81 13.47 6.96 0.33
CA GLY A 81 12.80 5.98 1.19
C GLY A 81 12.77 4.55 0.64
N HIS A 82 13.49 4.24 -0.44
CA HIS A 82 13.55 2.88 -0.98
C HIS A 82 14.14 1.87 0.01
N ILE A 83 15.22 2.22 0.71
CA ILE A 83 15.86 1.35 1.72
C ILE A 83 14.90 0.97 2.86
N PRO A 84 14.27 1.92 3.59
CA PRO A 84 13.28 1.56 4.59
C PRO A 84 12.07 0.84 3.97
N ALA A 85 11.71 1.11 2.72
CA ALA A 85 10.64 0.36 2.04
C ALA A 85 10.99 -1.12 1.82
N GLN A 86 12.26 -1.45 1.53
CA GLN A 86 12.72 -2.83 1.39
C GLN A 86 12.72 -3.56 2.73
N LEU A 87 13.31 -2.94 3.76
CA LEU A 87 13.32 -3.46 5.13
C LEU A 87 11.90 -3.73 5.63
N LEU A 88 10.98 -2.81 5.35
CA LEU A 88 9.57 -2.94 5.69
C LEU A 88 8.95 -4.21 5.11
N SER A 89 9.14 -4.50 3.82
CA SER A 89 8.59 -5.74 3.22
C SER A 89 9.18 -7.00 3.76
N ILE A 90 10.51 -7.04 3.90
CA ILE A 90 11.21 -8.25 4.32
C ILE A 90 10.78 -8.57 5.75
N GLY A 91 10.80 -7.57 6.63
CA GLY A 91 10.30 -7.71 8.00
C GLY A 91 8.82 -8.07 8.06
N TYR A 92 7.98 -7.43 7.25
CA TYR A 92 6.54 -7.67 7.27
C TYR A 92 6.23 -9.10 6.83
N GLY A 93 6.83 -9.57 5.73
CA GLY A 93 6.68 -10.94 5.26
C GLY A 93 7.16 -11.94 6.29
N ALA A 94 8.37 -11.78 6.82
CA ALA A 94 8.95 -12.69 7.80
C ALA A 94 8.07 -12.81 9.06
N VAL A 95 7.70 -11.69 9.67
CA VAL A 95 6.89 -11.71 10.90
C VAL A 95 5.48 -12.22 10.62
N GLN A 96 4.86 -11.85 9.49
CA GLN A 96 3.52 -12.32 9.16
C GLN A 96 3.49 -13.83 8.95
N PHE A 97 4.44 -14.39 8.18
CA PHE A 97 4.48 -15.84 7.93
C PHE A 97 4.72 -16.62 9.23
N LEU A 98 5.72 -16.24 10.02
CA LEU A 98 6.01 -16.89 11.31
C LEU A 98 4.80 -16.80 12.26
N SER A 99 4.21 -15.61 12.39
CA SER A 99 3.05 -15.42 13.26
C SER A 99 1.84 -16.22 12.77
N PHE A 100 1.63 -16.30 11.46
CA PHE A 100 0.54 -17.07 10.87
C PHE A 100 0.70 -18.56 11.15
N GLU A 101 1.90 -19.11 10.92
CA GLU A 101 2.21 -20.53 11.18
C GLU A 101 1.97 -20.87 12.66
N MET A 102 2.53 -20.08 13.58
CA MET A 102 2.33 -20.25 15.02
C MET A 102 0.86 -20.19 15.44
N LEU A 103 0.09 -19.23 14.90
CA LEU A 103 -1.33 -19.09 15.22
C LEU A 103 -2.14 -20.28 14.70
N THR A 104 -1.89 -20.72 13.46
CA THR A 104 -2.59 -21.88 12.88
C THR A 104 -2.24 -23.18 13.59
N GLU A 105 -0.98 -23.37 14.02
CA GLU A 105 -0.56 -24.53 14.78
C GLU A 105 -1.21 -24.56 16.17
N LEU A 106 -1.30 -23.40 16.83
CA LEU A 106 -1.98 -23.26 18.11
C LEU A 106 -3.47 -23.61 17.99
N VAL A 107 -4.16 -23.10 16.97
CA VAL A 107 -5.58 -23.40 16.73
C VAL A 107 -5.79 -24.89 16.43
N HIS A 108 -4.91 -25.49 15.63
CA HIS A 108 -4.96 -26.91 15.32
C HIS A 108 -4.74 -27.80 16.56
N ARG A 109 -3.85 -27.39 17.47
CA ARG A 109 -3.60 -28.12 18.73
C ARG A 109 -4.69 -27.91 19.78
N ALA A 110 -5.29 -26.73 19.83
CA ALA A 110 -6.24 -26.34 20.88
C ALA A 110 -7.70 -26.61 20.53
N SER A 111 -8.05 -26.88 19.27
CA SER A 111 -9.43 -27.01 18.83
C SER A 111 -9.64 -28.20 17.87
N VAL A 112 -10.89 -28.71 17.83
CA VAL A 112 -11.32 -29.75 16.87
C VAL A 112 -11.65 -29.15 15.49
N TYR A 113 -11.53 -27.83 15.32
CA TYR A 113 -11.75 -27.17 14.04
C TYR A 113 -10.62 -27.50 13.07
N ASP A 114 -10.98 -27.76 11.81
CA ASP A 114 -9.99 -27.95 10.75
C ASP A 114 -9.27 -26.61 10.52
N ALA A 115 -7.94 -26.62 10.58
CA ALA A 115 -7.12 -25.43 10.37
C ALA A 115 -7.33 -24.81 8.97
N ARG A 116 -7.99 -25.55 8.07
CA ARG A 116 -8.35 -25.18 6.71
C ARG A 116 -9.63 -24.35 6.59
N ASP A 117 -10.39 -24.18 7.67
CA ASP A 117 -11.61 -23.39 7.65
C ASP A 117 -11.30 -21.93 7.29
N PHE A 118 -12.11 -21.38 6.39
CA PHE A 118 -11.94 -20.00 5.92
C PHE A 118 -11.91 -19.00 7.09
N SER A 119 -12.76 -19.18 8.09
CA SER A 119 -12.81 -18.33 9.28
C SER A 119 -11.52 -18.37 10.09
N VAL A 120 -10.90 -19.56 10.23
CA VAL A 120 -9.62 -19.72 10.94
C VAL A 120 -8.51 -19.01 10.18
N HIS A 121 -8.41 -19.23 8.86
CA HIS A 121 -7.42 -18.55 8.03
C HIS A 121 -7.62 -17.03 7.99
N PHE A 122 -8.87 -16.55 7.98
CA PHE A 122 -9.18 -15.13 8.01
C PHE A 122 -8.75 -14.48 9.33
N VAL A 123 -9.08 -15.10 10.47
CA VAL A 123 -8.71 -14.59 11.80
C VAL A 123 -7.21 -14.69 12.04
N CYS A 124 -6.61 -15.86 11.79
CA CYS A 124 -5.16 -16.05 11.96
C CYS A 124 -4.37 -15.16 11.00
N GLY A 125 -4.84 -14.99 9.77
CA GLY A 125 -4.25 -14.08 8.78
C GLY A 125 -4.34 -12.62 9.19
N GLY A 126 -5.47 -12.19 9.76
CA GLY A 126 -5.64 -10.83 10.29
C GLY A 126 -4.77 -10.56 11.52
N LEU A 127 -4.73 -11.50 12.48
CA LEU A 127 -3.91 -11.39 13.69
C LEU A 127 -2.41 -11.41 13.37
N SER A 128 -1.96 -12.27 12.44
CA SER A 128 -0.56 -12.30 12.00
C SER A 128 -0.18 -11.01 11.26
N ALA A 129 -1.09 -10.44 10.46
CA ALA A 129 -0.89 -9.14 9.84
C ALA A 129 -0.82 -8.00 10.87
N CYS A 130 -1.61 -8.06 11.95
CA CYS A 130 -1.53 -7.11 13.06
C CYS A 130 -0.16 -7.21 13.77
N ALA A 131 0.29 -8.43 14.09
CA ALA A 131 1.60 -8.68 14.71
C ALA A 131 2.75 -8.18 13.82
N ALA A 132 2.71 -8.50 12.52
CA ALA A 132 3.66 -8.01 11.55
C ALA A 132 3.67 -6.48 11.48
N THR A 133 2.48 -5.87 11.40
CA THR A 133 2.32 -4.40 11.41
C THR A 133 2.95 -3.79 12.64
N LEU A 134 2.68 -4.29 13.84
CA LEU A 134 3.27 -3.81 15.09
C LEU A 134 4.80 -3.86 15.07
N ALA A 135 5.37 -4.96 14.58
CA ALA A 135 6.82 -5.15 14.53
C ALA A 135 7.51 -4.18 13.56
N VAL A 136 6.92 -3.93 12.39
CA VAL A 136 7.57 -3.14 11.33
C VAL A 136 7.10 -1.69 11.25
N HIS A 137 6.12 -1.28 12.05
CA HIS A 137 5.55 0.07 12.02
C HIS A 137 6.60 1.19 12.12
N PRO A 138 7.66 1.09 12.96
CA PRO A 138 8.73 2.09 13.00
C PRO A 138 9.39 2.34 11.64
N VAL A 139 9.58 1.28 10.85
CA VAL A 139 10.18 1.35 9.52
C VAL A 139 9.22 2.00 8.51
N ASP A 140 7.91 1.77 8.65
CA ASP A 140 6.90 2.42 7.81
C ASP A 140 6.80 3.94 8.07
N VAL A 141 6.96 4.38 9.33
CA VAL A 141 7.06 5.82 9.66
C VAL A 141 8.29 6.42 9.00
N LEU A 142 9.45 5.77 9.11
CA LEU A 142 10.69 6.22 8.48
C LEU A 142 10.52 6.33 6.96
N ARG A 143 10.04 5.27 6.30
CA ARG A 143 9.75 5.28 4.86
C ARG A 143 8.92 6.49 4.45
N THR A 144 7.83 6.75 5.18
CA THR A 144 6.89 7.82 4.85
C THR A 144 7.55 9.18 4.97
N ARG A 145 8.32 9.42 6.04
CA ARG A 145 9.05 10.68 6.24
C ARG A 145 10.16 10.89 5.21
N PHE A 146 10.86 9.82 4.84
CA PHE A 146 11.87 9.89 3.78
C PHE A 146 11.28 10.20 2.41
N ALA A 147 10.11 9.64 2.07
CA ALA A 147 9.42 9.95 0.82
C ALA A 147 8.80 11.36 0.83
N ALA A 148 8.40 11.84 2.00
CA ALA A 148 7.81 13.17 2.20
C ALA A 148 8.82 14.31 2.14
N GLN A 149 10.10 14.07 2.47
CA GLN A 149 11.08 15.17 2.54
C GLN A 149 11.41 15.73 1.15
N GLY A 150 11.37 17.06 1.03
CA GLY A 150 11.84 17.80 -0.13
C GLY A 150 13.32 18.16 -0.03
N GLU A 151 13.73 19.19 -0.77
CA GLU A 151 15.02 19.86 -0.60
C GLU A 151 14.83 21.20 0.14
N PRO A 152 15.73 21.57 1.07
CA PRO A 152 16.92 20.81 1.51
C PRO A 152 16.56 19.57 2.34
N LYS A 153 17.36 18.50 2.21
CA LYS A 153 17.18 17.25 2.98
C LYS A 153 17.28 17.51 4.49
N VAL A 154 16.21 17.20 5.20
CA VAL A 154 16.18 17.23 6.67
C VAL A 154 16.89 16.02 7.26
N TYR A 155 16.81 14.86 6.59
CA TYR A 155 17.48 13.63 7.02
C TYR A 155 18.51 13.19 5.99
N LYS A 156 19.79 13.14 6.39
CA LYS A 156 20.87 12.73 5.48
C LYS A 156 20.99 11.21 5.38
N THR A 157 20.78 10.51 6.50
CA THR A 157 20.88 9.05 6.59
C THR A 157 19.75 8.47 7.43
N LEU A 158 19.49 7.16 7.30
CA LEU A 158 18.48 6.48 8.11
C LEU A 158 18.77 6.59 9.61
N ARG A 159 20.04 6.47 10.00
CA ARG A 159 20.48 6.61 11.40
C ARG A 159 20.25 8.03 11.92
N ASP A 160 20.56 9.02 11.10
CA ASP A 160 20.33 10.44 11.40
C ASP A 160 18.83 10.73 11.57
N ALA A 161 17.98 10.17 10.71
CA ALA A 161 16.52 10.27 10.87
C ALA A 161 16.04 9.66 12.17
N VAL A 162 16.47 8.44 12.50
CA VAL A 162 16.09 7.76 13.76
C VAL A 162 16.54 8.56 14.97
N ALA A 163 17.80 9.01 14.99
CA ALA A 163 18.36 9.79 16.10
C ALA A 163 17.64 11.14 16.27
N THR A 164 17.39 11.83 15.16
CA THR A 164 16.68 13.12 15.16
C THR A 164 15.24 12.93 15.66
N MET A 165 14.48 12.00 15.07
CA MET A 165 13.11 11.71 15.46
C MET A 165 12.98 11.32 16.94
N TYR A 166 13.90 10.48 17.42
CA TYR A 166 13.91 10.06 18.82
C TYR A 166 14.18 11.24 19.77
N ARG A 167 15.11 12.14 19.41
CA ARG A 167 15.48 13.29 20.24
C ARG A 167 14.46 14.42 20.21
N THR A 168 13.82 14.69 19.06
CA THR A 168 12.92 15.84 18.89
C THR A 168 11.46 15.51 19.21
N GLU A 169 11.00 14.30 18.88
CA GLU A 169 9.58 13.90 19.02
C GLU A 169 9.36 12.75 20.01
N GLY A 170 10.43 12.13 20.51
CA GLY A 170 10.38 11.00 21.45
C GLY A 170 10.08 9.66 20.78
N PRO A 171 10.10 8.55 21.55
CA PRO A 171 9.96 7.19 21.02
C PRO A 171 8.57 6.88 20.44
N LEU A 172 7.52 7.57 20.90
CA LEU A 172 6.14 7.33 20.43
C LEU A 172 5.92 7.76 18.96
N VAL A 173 6.81 8.59 18.40
CA VAL A 173 6.74 9.01 16.99
C VAL A 173 6.74 7.82 16.03
N PHE A 174 7.49 6.76 16.37
CA PHE A 174 7.63 5.57 15.55
C PHE A 174 6.36 4.73 15.48
N TYR A 175 5.35 5.03 16.30
CA TYR A 175 4.05 4.35 16.33
C TYR A 175 2.87 5.24 15.91
N LYS A 176 3.14 6.46 15.44
CA LYS A 176 2.09 7.34 14.89
C LYS A 176 1.39 6.70 13.69
N GLY A 177 0.06 6.72 13.69
CA GLY A 177 -0.76 6.10 12.63
C GLY A 177 -0.94 4.59 12.75
N LEU A 178 -0.54 3.96 13.86
CA LEU A 178 -0.76 2.53 14.10
C LEU A 178 -2.25 2.16 14.13
N ASN A 179 -3.06 2.88 14.92
CA ASN A 179 -4.50 2.60 15.08
C ASN A 179 -5.27 2.49 13.75
N PRO A 180 -5.24 3.48 12.83
CA PRO A 180 -5.93 3.35 11.55
C PRO A 180 -5.34 2.24 10.69
N THR A 181 -4.05 1.91 10.84
CA THR A 181 -3.44 0.78 10.14
C THR A 181 -4.04 -0.54 10.60
N LEU A 182 -4.11 -0.77 11.92
CA LEU A 182 -4.67 -2.00 12.50
C LEU A 182 -6.16 -2.15 12.17
N ILE A 183 -6.93 -1.08 12.28
CA ILE A 183 -8.36 -1.07 11.93
C ILE A 183 -8.58 -1.41 10.46
N ALA A 184 -7.68 -1.00 9.56
CA ALA A 184 -7.82 -1.23 8.12
C ALA A 184 -7.55 -2.69 7.69
N ILE A 185 -6.82 -3.48 8.49
CA ILE A 185 -6.39 -4.84 8.11
C ILE A 185 -7.58 -5.76 7.81
N PHE A 186 -8.51 -5.89 8.77
CA PHE A 186 -9.66 -6.79 8.64
C PHE A 186 -10.65 -6.36 7.55
N PRO A 187 -11.08 -5.08 7.45
CA PRO A 187 -11.92 -4.61 6.35
C PRO A 187 -11.26 -4.80 4.99
N TYR A 188 -9.96 -4.53 4.86
CA TYR A 188 -9.24 -4.74 3.61
C TYR A 188 -9.26 -6.21 3.18
N ALA A 189 -8.91 -7.13 4.10
CA ALA A 189 -8.95 -8.56 3.82
C ALA A 189 -10.37 -9.05 3.47
N GLY A 190 -11.37 -8.60 4.22
CA GLY A 190 -12.78 -8.99 4.02
C GLY A 190 -13.33 -8.50 2.68
N PHE A 191 -13.05 -7.25 2.31
CA PHE A 191 -13.42 -6.70 1.00
C PHE A 191 -12.69 -7.42 -0.12
N GLN A 192 -11.37 -7.64 0.01
CA GLN A 192 -10.59 -8.28 -1.04
C GLN A 192 -11.10 -9.69 -1.34
N PHE A 193 -11.40 -10.46 -0.30
CA PHE A 193 -11.98 -11.79 -0.48
C PHE A 193 -13.38 -11.74 -1.08
N SER A 194 -14.26 -10.89 -0.53
CA SER A 194 -15.64 -10.75 -1.01
C SER A 194 -15.68 -10.35 -2.49
N PHE A 195 -14.96 -9.30 -2.88
CA PHE A 195 -14.92 -8.84 -4.27
C PHE A 195 -14.22 -9.84 -5.18
N TYR A 196 -13.19 -10.54 -4.72
CA TYR A 196 -12.55 -11.59 -5.51
C TYR A 196 -13.54 -12.71 -5.85
N ASN A 197 -14.30 -13.18 -4.87
CA ASN A 197 -15.31 -14.22 -5.07
C ASN A 197 -16.46 -13.71 -5.96
N SER A 198 -16.99 -12.51 -5.73
CA SER A 198 -18.04 -11.92 -6.57
C SER A 198 -17.59 -11.77 -8.02
N LEU A 199 -16.39 -11.22 -8.26
CA LEU A 199 -15.85 -11.07 -9.62
C LEU A 199 -15.58 -12.42 -10.29
N LYS A 200 -15.12 -13.42 -9.52
CA LYS A 200 -14.91 -14.78 -10.02
C LYS A 200 -16.23 -15.45 -10.42
N HIS A 201 -17.26 -15.36 -9.58
CA HIS A 201 -18.60 -15.88 -9.89
C HIS A 201 -19.21 -15.18 -11.10
N MET A 202 -19.08 -13.85 -11.19
CA MET A 202 -19.58 -13.10 -12.34
C MET A 202 -18.84 -13.46 -13.64
N TYR A 203 -17.52 -13.66 -13.58
CA TYR A 203 -16.75 -14.15 -14.73
C TYR A 203 -17.20 -15.56 -15.16
N GLU A 204 -17.42 -16.46 -14.21
CA GLU A 204 -17.86 -17.83 -14.48
C GLU A 204 -19.29 -17.89 -15.04
N TRP A 205 -20.15 -16.95 -14.68
CA TRP A 205 -21.49 -16.79 -15.23
C TRP A 205 -21.49 -16.16 -16.63
N ALA A 206 -20.59 -15.21 -16.90
CA ALA A 206 -20.57 -14.46 -18.17
C ALA A 206 -19.79 -15.14 -19.32
N MET A 207 -18.84 -16.03 -19.03
CA MET A 207 -17.98 -16.65 -20.07
C MET A 207 -18.49 -18.02 -20.56
N PRO A 208 -18.63 -18.24 -21.89
CA PRO A 208 -18.95 -19.55 -22.48
C PRO A 208 -17.87 -20.61 -22.17
N ALA A 209 -18.24 -21.89 -22.18
CA ALA A 209 -17.39 -23.01 -21.79
C ALA A 209 -16.05 -23.12 -22.57
N GLU A 210 -15.97 -22.60 -23.80
CA GLU A 210 -14.77 -22.65 -24.66
C GLU A 210 -13.69 -21.61 -24.29
N GLY A 211 -14.05 -20.51 -23.62
CA GLY A 211 -13.13 -19.42 -23.22
C GLY A 211 -12.36 -19.68 -21.91
N LYS A 212 -12.62 -20.81 -21.23
CA LYS A 212 -12.09 -21.15 -19.89
C LYS A 212 -10.61 -21.57 -19.86
N LYS A 213 -9.87 -21.45 -20.97
CA LYS A 213 -8.50 -21.98 -21.11
C LYS A 213 -7.42 -21.26 -20.27
N ASN A 214 -7.61 -19.98 -19.89
CA ASN A 214 -6.60 -19.21 -19.14
C ASN A 214 -6.99 -18.90 -17.69
N GLY A 215 -6.94 -19.92 -16.83
CA GLY A 215 -7.20 -19.77 -15.38
C GLY A 215 -6.30 -18.73 -14.69
N ASN A 216 -5.05 -18.59 -15.14
CA ASN A 216 -4.11 -17.59 -14.60
C ASN A 216 -4.53 -16.15 -14.92
N LEU A 217 -4.99 -15.89 -16.15
CA LEU A 217 -5.49 -14.56 -16.54
C LEU A 217 -6.78 -14.21 -15.79
N LYS A 218 -7.69 -15.18 -15.63
CA LYS A 218 -8.90 -15.02 -14.79
C LYS A 218 -8.53 -14.58 -13.38
N ASN A 219 -7.66 -15.34 -12.72
CA ASN A 219 -7.25 -15.05 -11.34
C ASN A 219 -6.54 -13.70 -11.22
N LEU A 220 -5.74 -13.32 -12.22
CA LEU A 220 -5.07 -12.02 -12.27
C LEU A 220 -6.07 -10.87 -12.39
N LEU A 221 -7.04 -10.96 -13.30
CA LEU A 221 -8.04 -9.91 -13.52
C LEU A 221 -8.99 -9.77 -12.32
N CYS A 222 -9.52 -10.88 -11.82
CA CYS A 222 -10.38 -10.88 -10.63
C CYS A 222 -9.62 -10.38 -9.40
N GLY A 223 -8.37 -10.82 -9.21
CA GLY A 223 -7.51 -10.39 -8.11
C GLY A 223 -7.17 -8.90 -8.17
N SER A 224 -6.81 -8.40 -9.35
CA SER A 224 -6.48 -6.98 -9.56
C SER A 224 -7.71 -6.10 -9.37
N GLY A 225 -8.86 -6.47 -9.95
CA GLY A 225 -10.12 -5.74 -9.80
C GLY A 225 -10.59 -5.70 -8.34
N ALA A 226 -10.60 -6.85 -7.66
CA ALA A 226 -10.93 -6.93 -6.24
C ALA A 226 -9.98 -6.08 -5.39
N GLY A 227 -8.68 -6.12 -5.69
CA GLY A 227 -7.66 -5.32 -5.02
C GLY A 227 -7.92 -3.81 -5.15
N VAL A 228 -8.23 -3.33 -6.36
CA VAL A 228 -8.56 -1.92 -6.61
C VAL A 228 -9.79 -1.49 -5.81
N ILE A 229 -10.90 -2.22 -5.93
CA ILE A 229 -12.16 -1.88 -5.24
C ILE A 229 -11.96 -1.88 -3.72
N SER A 230 -11.29 -2.89 -3.19
CA SER A 230 -11.01 -2.99 -1.75
C SER A 230 -10.12 -1.86 -1.26
N LYS A 231 -9.12 -1.48 -2.06
CA LYS A 231 -8.22 -0.39 -1.70
C LYS A 231 -8.91 0.96 -1.76
N THR A 232 -9.85 1.16 -2.69
CA THR A 232 -10.70 2.35 -2.75
C THR A 232 -11.52 2.52 -1.47
N LEU A 233 -12.21 1.47 -1.03
CA LEU A 233 -13.06 1.54 0.16
C LEU A 233 -12.24 1.76 1.44
N THR A 234 -11.02 1.24 1.48
CA THR A 234 -10.11 1.39 2.62
C THR A 234 -9.17 2.60 2.51
N TYR A 235 -9.21 3.33 1.40
CA TYR A 235 -8.32 4.46 1.11
C TYR A 235 -8.38 5.59 2.15
N PRO A 236 -9.55 5.95 2.72
CA PRO A 236 -9.61 6.97 3.76
C PRO A 236 -8.71 6.64 4.96
N LEU A 237 -8.67 5.37 5.40
CA LEU A 237 -7.83 4.93 6.52
C LEU A 237 -6.34 5.03 6.20
N ASP A 238 -5.95 4.72 4.96
CA ASP A 238 -4.58 4.90 4.48
C ASP A 238 -4.15 6.37 4.51
N LEU A 239 -5.03 7.29 4.11
CA LEU A 239 -4.76 8.72 4.17
C LEU A 239 -4.59 9.21 5.60
N PHE A 240 -5.48 8.78 6.50
CA PHE A 240 -5.37 9.09 7.93
C PHE A 240 -4.04 8.63 8.49
N LYS A 241 -3.66 7.38 8.21
CA LYS A 241 -2.37 6.81 8.58
C LYS A 241 -1.21 7.69 8.11
N LYS A 242 -1.13 8.00 6.81
CA LYS A 242 0.00 8.73 6.23
C LYS A 242 0.14 10.14 6.76
N ARG A 243 -0.98 10.82 7.02
CA ARG A 243 -0.98 12.15 7.64
C ARG A 243 -0.54 12.12 9.10
N LEU A 244 -0.98 11.12 9.87
CA LEU A 244 -0.52 10.95 11.25
C LEU A 244 0.99 10.64 11.33
N GLN A 245 1.53 9.83 10.42
CA GLN A 245 2.96 9.50 10.35
C GLN A 245 3.87 10.72 10.12
N VAL A 246 3.32 11.78 9.51
CA VAL A 246 4.02 13.03 9.20
C VAL A 246 3.65 14.17 10.17
N GLY A 247 2.71 13.93 11.11
CA GLY A 247 2.40 14.88 12.18
C GLY A 247 3.61 15.10 13.10
N GLY A 248 3.96 16.36 13.37
CA GLY A 248 5.20 16.74 14.07
C GLY A 248 6.38 17.08 13.15
N PHE A 249 6.30 16.71 11.87
CA PHE A 249 7.30 17.05 10.84
C PHE A 249 6.86 18.29 10.03
N GLU A 250 6.43 19.34 10.74
CA GLU A 250 5.81 20.53 10.14
C GLU A 250 6.83 21.53 9.55
N GLN A 251 8.00 21.67 10.17
CA GLN A 251 9.08 22.54 9.66
C GLN A 251 9.71 22.04 8.36
N ALA A 252 9.70 20.73 8.11
CA ALA A 252 10.08 20.14 6.83
C ALA A 252 8.98 20.24 5.76
N ARG A 253 7.79 20.69 6.17
CA ARG A 253 6.56 20.83 5.39
C ARG A 253 6.22 22.29 5.08
N VAL A 254 7.10 23.27 5.35
CA VAL A 254 6.87 24.67 4.98
C VAL A 254 6.63 24.82 3.46
N THR A 255 7.07 23.84 2.66
CA THR A 255 6.78 23.72 1.22
C THR A 255 5.43 23.06 0.87
N PHE A 256 4.66 22.55 1.83
CA PHE A 256 3.48 21.66 1.66
C PHE A 256 2.31 21.93 2.63
N GLY A 257 2.03 23.20 2.95
CA GLY A 257 0.73 23.60 3.51
C GLY A 257 0.51 23.38 5.01
N LEU A 258 -0.11 24.39 5.64
CA LEU A 258 -0.50 24.39 7.05
C LEU A 258 -1.76 23.55 7.34
N SER A 259 -1.83 22.96 8.53
CA SER A 259 -2.93 22.11 8.97
C SER A 259 -4.10 22.89 9.58
N PRO A 260 -5.34 22.59 9.15
CA PRO A 260 -6.46 22.43 10.08
C PRO A 260 -7.08 21.02 10.00
N SER A 261 -7.70 20.61 11.12
CA SER A 261 -8.28 19.29 11.47
C SER A 261 -8.09 18.16 10.44
N LEU A 262 -7.16 17.25 10.76
CA LEU A 262 -6.87 16.01 10.02
C LEU A 262 -8.15 15.23 9.61
N LEU A 263 -9.20 15.31 10.44
CA LEU A 263 -10.51 14.70 10.21
C LEU A 263 -11.25 15.30 9.01
N LYS A 264 -11.41 16.63 8.94
CA LYS A 264 -12.11 17.30 7.84
C LYS A 264 -11.34 17.19 6.54
N ALA A 265 -10.02 17.35 6.60
CA ALA A 265 -9.18 17.26 5.42
C ALA A 265 -9.21 15.84 4.83
N ALA A 266 -9.12 14.78 5.63
CA ALA A 266 -9.07 13.40 5.12
C ALA A 266 -10.41 12.92 4.58
N LEU A 267 -11.52 13.31 5.21
CA LEU A 267 -12.88 13.04 4.70
C LEU A 267 -13.16 13.81 3.40
N SER A 268 -12.67 15.05 3.29
CA SER A 268 -12.84 15.90 2.11
C SER A 268 -11.98 15.47 0.92
N THR A 269 -10.75 14.99 1.12
CA THR A 269 -9.86 14.62 0.00
C THR A 269 -9.92 13.15 -0.36
N GLY A 270 -10.13 12.23 0.58
CA GLY A 270 -10.07 10.78 0.27
C GLY A 270 -11.21 10.26 -0.59
N LEU A 271 -12.43 10.71 -0.29
CA LEU A 271 -13.64 10.26 -1.00
C LEU A 271 -13.81 11.01 -2.33
N VAL A 272 -13.48 12.31 -2.35
CA VAL A 272 -13.58 13.14 -3.56
C VAL A 272 -12.45 12.82 -4.55
N PHE A 273 -11.21 12.59 -4.11
CA PHE A 273 -10.07 12.42 -5.03
C PHE A 273 -10.16 11.14 -5.87
N PHE A 274 -10.50 10.00 -5.25
CA PHE A 274 -10.63 8.74 -6.00
C PHE A 274 -11.77 8.81 -7.00
N TRP A 275 -12.94 9.31 -6.58
CA TRP A 275 -14.10 9.41 -7.46
C TRP A 275 -13.94 10.52 -8.51
N TYR A 276 -13.29 11.65 -8.19
CA TYR A 276 -13.05 12.74 -9.14
C TYR A 276 -12.08 12.33 -10.25
N GLU A 277 -10.91 11.77 -9.94
CA GLU A 277 -9.95 11.33 -10.97
C GLU A 277 -10.46 10.10 -11.75
N PHE A 278 -11.13 9.16 -11.08
CA PHE A 278 -11.71 8.00 -11.76
C PHE A 278 -12.82 8.42 -12.72
N PHE A 279 -13.78 9.26 -12.27
CA PHE A 279 -14.85 9.74 -13.16
C PHE A 279 -14.35 10.73 -14.21
N CYS A 280 -13.41 11.63 -13.91
CA CYS A 280 -12.87 12.55 -14.90
C CYS A 280 -12.11 11.80 -16.01
N ASN A 281 -11.27 10.82 -15.67
CA ASN A 281 -10.59 10.01 -16.69
C ASN A 281 -11.56 9.08 -17.43
N LEU A 282 -12.56 8.53 -16.76
CA LEU A 282 -13.58 7.69 -17.40
C LEU A 282 -14.45 8.50 -18.36
N PHE A 283 -14.93 9.68 -17.96
CA PHE A 283 -15.70 10.60 -18.83
C PHE A 283 -14.86 11.12 -19.98
N HIS A 284 -13.58 11.45 -19.74
CA HIS A 284 -12.68 11.87 -20.82
C HIS A 284 -12.49 10.75 -21.85
N ARG A 285 -12.27 9.51 -21.40
CA ARG A 285 -12.12 8.34 -22.28
C ARG A 285 -13.38 7.98 -23.04
N MET A 286 -14.56 8.05 -22.41
CA MET A 286 -15.85 7.84 -23.09
C MET A 286 -16.10 8.91 -24.15
N ARG A 287 -15.73 10.16 -23.88
CA ARG A 287 -15.88 11.26 -24.85
C ARG A 287 -14.92 11.10 -26.03
N THR A 288 -13.67 10.68 -25.81
CA THR A 288 -12.73 10.40 -26.89
C THR A 288 -13.08 9.15 -27.70
N ALA A 289 -13.71 8.14 -27.08
CA ALA A 289 -14.16 6.92 -27.76
C ALA A 289 -15.38 7.18 -28.68
N ASN A 290 -16.26 8.13 -28.33
CA ASN A 290 -17.38 8.57 -29.17
C ASN A 290 -16.99 9.65 -30.22
N SER A 291 -15.71 10.02 -30.30
CA SER A 291 -15.21 11.09 -31.20
C SER A 291 -14.28 10.59 -32.31
N GLN A 292 -14.23 9.27 -32.55
CA GLN A 292 -13.65 8.74 -33.79
C GLN A 292 -14.80 8.36 -34.74
N PRO A 293 -14.72 8.80 -36.02
CA PRO A 293 -15.83 8.76 -36.97
C PRO A 293 -16.25 7.35 -37.38
#